data_AF-A0A7Z9R7B1-F1
#
_entry.id   AF-A0A7Z9R7B1-F1
#
_cell.length_a   1.000
_cell.length_b   1.000
_cell.length_c   1.000
_cell.angle_alpha   90.00
_cell.angle_beta   90.00
_cell.angle_gamma   90.00
#
_symmetry.space_group_name_H-M   'P 1'
#
loop_
_entity.id
_entity.type
_entity.pdbx_description
1 polymer ?
#
loop_
_entity_poly.entity_id
_entity_poly.type
_entity_poly.pdbx_seq_one_letter_code
_entity_poly.pdbx_strand_id
1 'polypeptide(L)'
;MIAMVVDGQPRACIVVSDSASLVERHAAAELTKYICQMSGAQLPVETTPSDNKTNIYIGRAAPTEGLDISEETLGFDGYMVKTIGHNIVLVGIKPYSCLYATYHLLTKHLGFGFFEDGDQVPRQSSVTVRELNDVCKPRFEWRNKCVAHFPAYSGHRWYSEEEWKQWFDWLAKTRINTCEVGWLARYTGIEALAAAKFGIKIELTPWQEQNLAMMRRLFDHARMCGIRCWHEVTWHMPWLATEPGSMPYYDGVQTAEFLRKYQELTG
;
A
#
# COMPACT_ATOMS: atom_id res chain seq x y z
N MET A 1 30.78 7.37 3.27
CA MET A 1 29.81 6.30 3.54
C MET A 1 29.02 6.71 4.77
N ILE A 2 27.70 6.56 4.72
CA ILE A 2 26.78 6.85 5.84
C ILE A 2 26.46 5.53 6.51
N ALA A 3 26.67 5.44 7.83
CA ALA A 3 26.53 4.19 8.56
C ALA A 3 25.20 4.13 9.31
N MET A 4 24.41 3.09 9.04
CA MET A 4 23.18 2.79 9.75
C MET A 4 23.42 1.79 10.88
N VAL A 5 24.23 0.77 10.59
CA VAL A 5 24.65 -0.27 11.54
C VAL A 5 26.14 -0.54 11.31
N VAL A 6 26.91 -0.71 12.37
CA VAL A 6 28.32 -1.13 12.30
C VAL A 6 28.51 -2.25 13.31
N ASP A 7 28.94 -3.41 12.84
CA ASP A 7 29.22 -4.61 13.65
C ASP A 7 28.05 -5.01 14.56
N GLY A 8 26.83 -4.99 14.00
CA GLY A 8 25.59 -5.28 14.72
C GLY A 8 25.13 -4.19 15.69
N GLN A 9 25.82 -3.05 15.74
CA GLN A 9 25.46 -1.93 16.62
C GLN A 9 24.78 -0.79 15.84
N PRO A 10 23.62 -0.28 16.30
CA PRO A 10 22.91 0.80 15.62
C PRO A 10 23.71 2.11 15.67
N ARG A 11 24.02 2.68 14.50
CA ARG A 11 24.68 3.98 14.32
C ARG A 11 23.75 5.07 13.78
N ALA A 12 22.51 4.68 13.45
CA ALA A 12 21.44 5.58 13.05
C ALA A 12 20.25 5.48 14.02
N CYS A 13 19.38 6.50 13.98
CA CYS A 13 18.00 6.43 14.45
C CYS A 13 17.06 6.81 13.30
N ILE A 14 15.83 6.31 13.37
CA ILE A 14 14.75 6.70 12.46
C ILE A 14 13.97 7.81 13.14
N VAL A 15 13.77 8.94 12.45
CA VAL A 15 13.07 10.11 12.99
C VAL A 15 11.71 10.25 12.31
N VAL A 16 10.66 10.24 13.11
CA VAL A 16 9.26 10.48 12.69
C VAL A 16 8.66 11.61 13.51
N SER A 17 7.73 12.38 12.95
CA SER A 17 7.10 13.48 13.72
C SER A 17 6.18 12.93 14.81
N ASP A 18 6.04 13.64 15.93
CA ASP A 18 5.00 13.34 16.94
C ASP A 18 3.59 13.26 16.31
N SER A 19 3.36 14.07 15.27
CA SER A 19 2.09 14.10 14.52
C SER A 19 2.04 13.12 13.35
N ALA A 20 2.98 12.18 13.25
CA ALA A 20 3.09 11.26 12.11
C ALA A 20 1.76 10.58 11.78
N SER A 21 1.48 10.43 10.49
CA SER A 21 0.38 9.62 9.99
C SER A 21 0.66 8.13 10.21
N LEU A 22 -0.38 7.30 10.02
CA LEU A 22 -0.25 5.85 10.10
C LEU A 22 0.79 5.31 9.12
N VAL A 23 0.85 5.85 7.90
CA VAL A 23 1.81 5.37 6.89
C VAL A 23 3.24 5.77 7.19
N GLU A 24 3.49 6.94 7.79
CA GLU A 24 4.84 7.34 8.22
C GLU A 24 5.35 6.43 9.36
N ARG A 25 4.49 6.10 10.34
CA ARG A 25 4.81 5.11 11.37
C ARG A 25 5.03 3.72 10.79
N HIS A 26 4.21 3.33 9.82
CA HIS A 26 4.36 2.05 9.13
C HIS A 26 5.69 1.96 8.37
N ALA A 27 6.07 3.01 7.65
CA ALA A 27 7.36 3.10 6.95
C ALA A 27 8.56 3.00 7.91
N ALA A 28 8.48 3.63 9.09
CA ALA A 28 9.50 3.47 10.14
C ALA A 28 9.56 2.04 10.66
N ALA A 29 8.41 1.41 10.91
CA ALA A 29 8.34 0.02 11.37
C ALA A 29 8.92 -0.96 10.33
N GLU A 30 8.60 -0.78 9.04
CA GLU A 30 9.13 -1.59 7.95
C GLU A 30 10.66 -1.42 7.83
N LEU A 31 11.18 -0.18 7.90
CA LEU A 31 12.62 0.04 7.88
C LEU A 31 13.32 -0.64 9.06
N THR A 32 12.81 -0.48 10.28
CA THR A 32 13.33 -1.16 11.48
C THR A 32 13.33 -2.67 11.33
N LYS A 33 12.21 -3.24 10.85
CA LYS A 33 12.05 -4.68 10.62
C LYS A 33 13.10 -5.20 9.64
N TYR A 34 13.25 -4.58 8.47
CA TYR A 34 14.17 -5.08 7.45
C TYR A 34 15.64 -4.89 7.83
N ILE A 35 16.01 -3.77 8.46
CA ILE A 35 17.38 -3.57 8.95
C ILE A 35 17.72 -4.58 10.05
N CYS A 36 16.78 -4.89 10.95
CA CYS A 36 16.95 -5.94 11.94
C CYS A 36 17.09 -7.32 11.30
N GLN A 37 16.26 -7.66 10.31
CA GLN A 37 16.39 -8.93 9.57
C GLN A 37 17.73 -9.03 8.84
N MET A 38 18.25 -7.93 8.27
CA MET A 38 19.53 -7.93 7.57
C MET A 38 20.74 -8.03 8.51
N SER A 39 20.71 -7.32 9.64
CA SER A 39 21.90 -7.07 10.47
C SER A 39 21.85 -7.59 11.89
N GLY A 40 20.67 -7.98 12.37
CA GLY A 40 20.40 -8.28 13.78
C GLY A 40 20.26 -7.04 14.67
N ALA A 41 20.55 -5.83 14.16
CA ALA A 41 20.46 -4.60 14.93
C ALA A 41 19.10 -3.92 14.75
N GLN A 42 18.50 -3.48 15.85
CA GLN A 42 17.27 -2.69 15.83
C GLN A 42 17.62 -1.20 15.85
N LEU A 43 17.18 -0.46 14.82
CA LEU A 43 17.29 1.01 14.84
C LEU A 43 16.19 1.58 15.76
N PRO A 44 16.54 2.50 16.68
CA PRO A 44 15.53 3.18 17.49
C PRO A 44 14.70 4.12 16.60
N VAL A 45 13.42 4.25 16.94
CA VAL A 45 12.49 5.20 16.31
C VAL A 45 12.26 6.33 17.32
N GLU A 46 12.64 7.54 16.95
CA GLU A 46 12.64 8.73 17.80
C GLU A 46 11.75 9.81 17.18
N THR A 47 11.27 10.74 18.01
CA THR A 47 10.51 11.90 17.52
C THR A 47 11.32 13.19 17.42
N THR A 48 12.52 13.17 17.98
CA THR A 48 13.51 14.24 17.87
C THR A 48 14.78 13.71 17.20
N PRO A 49 15.48 14.55 16.40
CA PRO A 49 16.74 14.16 15.81
C PRO A 49 17.83 13.98 16.87
N SER A 50 18.74 13.06 16.62
CA SER A 50 19.95 12.85 17.42
C SER A 50 21.10 13.70 16.88
N ASP A 51 21.86 14.31 17.79
CA ASP A 51 23.09 15.04 17.44
C ASP A 51 24.28 14.10 17.19
N ASN A 52 24.20 12.85 17.68
CA ASN A 52 25.35 11.91 17.74
C ASN A 52 25.18 10.70 16.82
N LYS A 53 24.06 10.57 16.10
CA LYS A 53 23.74 9.46 15.21
C LYS A 53 23.32 9.99 13.84
N THR A 54 23.43 9.14 12.83
CA THR A 54 22.78 9.41 11.54
C THR A 54 21.27 9.44 11.75
N ASN A 55 20.61 10.52 11.34
CA ASN A 55 19.14 10.59 11.35
C ASN A 55 18.60 10.09 10.02
N ILE A 56 17.63 9.18 10.07
CA ILE A 56 16.86 8.74 8.92
C ILE A 56 15.47 9.32 9.05
N TYR A 57 15.23 10.46 8.41
CA TYR A 57 13.96 11.15 8.46
C TYR A 57 12.95 10.52 7.50
N ILE A 58 11.74 10.28 8.01
CA ILE A 58 10.64 9.74 7.23
C ILE A 58 9.50 10.77 7.17
N GLY A 59 9.04 11.05 5.95
CA GLY A 59 7.90 11.90 5.69
C GLY A 59 8.08 13.30 6.28
N ARG A 60 7.07 13.79 7.00
CA ARG A 60 7.03 15.17 7.53
C ARG A 60 8.09 15.51 8.57
N ALA A 61 8.79 14.50 9.12
CA ALA A 61 9.88 14.73 10.05
C ALA A 61 11.13 15.31 9.36
N ALA A 62 11.21 15.16 8.04
CA ALA A 62 12.38 15.57 7.29
C ALA A 62 12.53 17.09 7.21
N PRO A 63 13.76 17.61 7.34
CA PRO A 63 14.05 18.96 6.87
C PRO A 63 13.91 18.98 5.35
N THR A 64 12.94 19.77 4.87
CA THR A 64 12.60 19.84 3.43
C THR A 64 13.08 21.14 2.78
N GLU A 65 13.77 21.99 3.54
CA GLU A 65 14.39 23.20 3.03
C GLU A 65 15.37 22.87 1.90
N GLY A 66 15.12 23.42 0.71
CA GLY A 66 15.93 23.15 -0.48
C GLY A 66 15.60 21.85 -1.23
N LEU A 67 14.58 21.10 -0.80
CA LEU A 67 14.04 19.97 -1.55
C LEU A 67 12.84 20.41 -2.41
N ASP A 68 12.88 20.12 -3.70
CA ASP A 68 11.77 20.37 -4.60
C ASP A 68 10.75 19.21 -4.58
N ILE A 69 9.79 19.27 -3.66
CA ILE A 69 8.73 18.26 -3.50
C ILE A 69 7.49 18.64 -4.34
N SER A 70 7.66 19.43 -5.40
CA SER A 70 6.56 19.83 -6.28
C SER A 70 6.04 18.67 -7.14
N GLU A 71 4.81 18.83 -7.65
CA GLU A 71 4.23 17.92 -8.63
C GLU A 71 4.99 17.91 -9.97
N GLU A 72 5.64 19.02 -10.33
CA GLU A 72 6.50 19.06 -11.50
C GLU A 72 7.66 18.05 -11.37
N THR A 73 8.30 18.01 -10.20
CA THR A 73 9.44 17.14 -9.94
C THR A 73 9.04 15.71 -9.59
N LEU A 74 7.96 15.52 -8.82
CA LEU A 74 7.58 14.20 -8.29
C LEU A 74 6.38 13.56 -8.97
N GLY A 75 5.60 14.28 -9.77
CA GLY A 75 4.37 13.76 -10.37
C GLY A 75 3.34 13.34 -9.34
N PHE A 76 2.51 12.33 -9.65
CA PHE A 76 1.35 11.97 -8.84
C PHE A 76 1.69 11.47 -7.43
N ASP A 77 2.60 10.49 -7.32
CA ASP A 77 2.98 9.84 -6.06
C ASP A 77 4.49 9.58 -5.94
N GLY A 78 5.29 10.39 -6.64
CA GLY A 78 6.75 10.31 -6.57
C GLY A 78 7.34 10.71 -5.24
N TYR A 79 8.63 10.40 -5.10
CA TYR A 79 9.36 10.47 -3.84
C TYR A 79 10.85 10.71 -4.07
N MET A 80 11.57 11.02 -2.99
CA MET A 80 13.01 11.21 -2.96
C MET A 80 13.66 10.33 -1.90
N VAL A 81 14.87 9.88 -2.22
CA VAL A 81 15.79 9.20 -1.30
C VAL A 81 17.10 9.97 -1.36
N LYS A 82 17.35 10.82 -0.37
CA LYS A 82 18.47 11.77 -0.40
C LYS A 82 19.31 11.74 0.86
N THR A 83 20.54 12.18 0.72
CA THR A 83 21.40 12.55 1.83
C THR A 83 21.40 14.07 2.01
N ILE A 84 21.28 14.54 3.24
CA ILE A 84 21.54 15.94 3.62
C ILE A 84 22.59 15.91 4.73
N GLY A 85 23.82 16.32 4.41
CA GLY A 85 24.97 16.16 5.31
C GLY A 85 25.24 14.68 5.60
N HIS A 86 25.05 14.26 6.85
CA HIS A 86 25.17 12.85 7.26
C HIS A 86 23.83 12.16 7.47
N ASN A 87 22.71 12.84 7.19
CA ASN A 87 21.36 12.32 7.41
C ASN A 87 20.76 11.78 6.11
N ILE A 88 19.84 10.83 6.25
CA ILE A 88 19.06 10.27 5.15
C ILE A 88 17.64 10.83 5.23
N VAL A 89 17.08 11.21 4.08
CA VAL A 89 15.75 11.79 3.95
C VAL A 89 14.92 10.94 3.00
N LEU A 90 13.78 10.45 3.50
CA LEU A 90 12.81 9.61 2.80
C LEU A 90 11.46 10.34 2.75
N VAL A 91 11.21 11.08 1.66
CA VAL A 91 10.06 11.98 1.52
C VAL A 91 9.37 11.79 0.18
N GLY A 92 8.15 12.29 0.04
CA GLY A 92 7.49 12.36 -1.26
C GLY A 92 6.24 13.20 -1.23
N ILE A 93 5.57 13.30 -2.39
CA ILE A 93 4.49 14.25 -2.60
C ILE A 93 3.17 13.85 -1.92
N LYS A 94 2.94 12.55 -1.71
CA LYS A 94 1.80 12.04 -0.94
C LYS A 94 2.28 11.50 0.41
N PRO A 95 1.41 11.43 1.44
CA PRO A 95 1.79 10.85 2.72
C PRO A 95 2.41 9.45 2.61
N TYR A 96 1.88 8.60 1.73
CA TYR A 96 2.39 7.23 1.51
C TYR A 96 3.63 7.16 0.62
N SER A 97 4.02 8.24 -0.07
CA SER A 97 5.22 8.24 -0.92
C SER A 97 6.50 8.02 -0.12
N CYS A 98 6.53 8.34 1.18
CA CYS A 98 7.66 8.02 2.05
C CYS A 98 7.84 6.50 2.26
N LEU A 99 6.75 5.72 2.24
CA LEU A 99 6.82 4.25 2.27
C LEU A 99 7.52 3.71 1.02
N TYR A 100 7.20 4.27 -0.15
CA TYR A 100 7.89 3.92 -1.40
C TYR A 100 9.37 4.33 -1.39
N ALA A 101 9.70 5.47 -0.78
CA ALA A 101 11.09 5.88 -0.55
C ALA A 101 11.83 4.88 0.35
N THR A 102 11.21 4.40 1.43
CA THR A 102 11.76 3.36 2.30
C THR A 102 12.05 2.07 1.52
N TYR A 103 11.08 1.57 0.75
CA TYR A 103 11.30 0.38 -0.07
C TYR A 103 12.33 0.59 -1.18
N HIS A 104 12.45 1.81 -1.72
CA HIS A 104 13.51 2.16 -2.66
C HIS A 104 14.89 2.10 -2.01
N LEU A 105 15.06 2.66 -0.81
CA LEU A 105 16.32 2.58 -0.07
C LEU A 105 16.73 1.10 0.12
N LEU A 106 15.79 0.28 0.59
CA LEU A 106 16.02 -1.15 0.83
C LEU A 106 16.42 -1.88 -0.46
N THR A 107 15.67 -1.70 -1.53
CA THR A 107 15.91 -2.43 -2.79
C THR A 107 17.14 -1.91 -3.54
N LYS A 108 17.21 -0.59 -3.79
CA LYS A 108 18.21 0.01 -4.67
C LYS A 108 19.60 0.09 -4.04
N HIS A 109 19.66 0.35 -2.73
CA HIS A 109 20.93 0.64 -2.04
C HIS A 109 21.35 -0.42 -1.04
N LEU A 110 20.42 -1.23 -0.55
CA LEU A 110 20.71 -2.26 0.45
C LEU A 110 20.55 -3.69 -0.08
N GLY A 111 20.14 -3.86 -1.34
CA GLY A 111 20.14 -5.16 -2.03
C GLY A 111 18.98 -6.08 -1.67
N PHE A 112 17.89 -5.55 -1.10
CA PHE A 112 16.68 -6.33 -0.85
C PHE A 112 15.97 -6.67 -2.16
N GLY A 113 15.37 -7.87 -2.21
CA GLY A 113 14.45 -8.26 -3.27
C GLY A 113 13.06 -8.50 -2.69
N PHE A 114 12.04 -7.88 -3.26
CA PHE A 114 10.64 -8.09 -2.87
C PHE A 114 9.90 -8.81 -4.00
N PHE A 115 9.54 -10.06 -3.78
CA PHE A 115 8.90 -10.93 -4.76
C PHE A 115 7.54 -11.40 -4.26
N GLU A 116 6.71 -11.86 -5.19
CA GLU A 116 5.34 -12.32 -4.89
C GLU A 116 5.35 -13.54 -3.97
N ASP A 117 6.39 -14.37 -4.07
CA ASP A 117 6.64 -15.57 -3.26
C ASP A 117 7.50 -15.31 -2.00
N GLY A 118 7.87 -14.05 -1.74
CA GLY A 118 8.53 -13.64 -0.50
C GLY A 118 9.65 -12.62 -0.65
N ASP A 119 10.15 -12.17 0.49
CA ASP A 119 11.24 -11.19 0.55
C ASP A 119 12.60 -11.89 0.62
N GLN A 120 13.54 -11.47 -0.22
CA GLN A 120 14.94 -11.85 -0.17
C GLN A 120 15.72 -10.79 0.61
N VAL A 121 16.22 -11.19 1.79
CA VAL A 121 16.92 -10.30 2.72
C VAL A 121 18.41 -10.63 2.73
N PRO A 122 19.29 -9.71 2.28
CA PRO A 122 20.73 -9.91 2.40
C PRO A 122 21.15 -9.95 3.87
N ARG A 123 22.23 -10.68 4.19
CA ARG A 123 22.78 -10.76 5.56
C ARG A 123 24.08 -9.98 5.65
N GLN A 124 24.10 -8.93 6.46
CA GLN A 124 25.28 -8.09 6.67
C GLN A 124 25.27 -7.50 8.09
N SER A 125 26.34 -7.70 8.86
CA SER A 125 26.47 -7.12 10.22
C SER A 125 26.67 -5.61 10.21
N SER A 126 27.16 -5.04 9.11
CA SER A 126 27.37 -3.62 8.92
C SER A 126 26.55 -3.13 7.73
N VAL A 127 25.67 -2.16 7.97
CA VAL A 127 24.77 -1.58 6.97
C VAL A 127 25.20 -0.15 6.72
N THR A 128 25.69 0.12 5.52
CA THR A 128 26.16 1.44 5.11
C THR A 128 25.67 1.76 3.70
N VAL A 129 25.47 3.05 3.43
CA VAL A 129 25.10 3.55 2.10
C VAL A 129 26.11 4.61 1.64
N ARG A 130 26.20 4.78 0.32
CA ARG A 130 26.86 5.96 -0.26
C ARG A 130 25.96 7.18 -0.12
N GLU A 131 26.46 8.33 -0.55
CA GLU A 131 25.62 9.53 -0.67
C GLU A 131 24.45 9.26 -1.64
N LEU A 132 23.25 9.65 -1.24
CA LEU A 132 22.01 9.38 -1.93
C LEU A 132 21.49 10.66 -2.60
N ASN A 133 21.05 10.57 -3.85
CA ASN A 133 20.43 11.71 -4.56
C ASN A 133 19.34 11.24 -5.55
N ASP A 134 18.52 10.27 -5.15
CA ASP A 134 17.49 9.73 -6.03
C ASP A 134 16.22 10.56 -5.99
N VAL A 135 15.69 10.86 -7.17
CA VAL A 135 14.38 11.47 -7.38
C VAL A 135 13.57 10.53 -8.26
N CYS A 136 12.46 10.03 -7.73
CA CYS A 136 11.62 9.04 -8.38
C CYS A 136 10.28 9.65 -8.79
N LYS A 137 10.17 10.04 -10.07
CA LYS A 137 8.91 10.44 -10.69
C LYS A 137 8.30 9.25 -11.46
N PRO A 138 7.13 8.72 -11.05
CA PRO A 138 6.50 7.62 -11.77
C PRO A 138 6.02 8.08 -13.14
N ARG A 139 6.24 7.23 -14.16
CA ARG A 139 5.80 7.52 -15.53
C ARG A 139 4.28 7.45 -15.69
N PHE A 140 3.65 6.50 -14.98
CA PHE A 140 2.23 6.27 -15.01
C PHE A 140 1.64 6.53 -13.63
N GLU A 141 0.55 7.30 -13.58
CA GLU A 141 -0.23 7.50 -12.37
C GLU A 141 -0.89 6.18 -11.92
N TRP A 142 -1.46 5.43 -12.87
CA TRP A 142 -2.16 4.17 -12.60
C TRP A 142 -1.21 3.01 -12.86
N ARG A 143 -0.69 2.41 -11.79
CA ARG A 143 0.19 1.25 -11.86
C ARG A 143 -0.55 0.09 -11.22
N ASN A 144 -1.01 -0.84 -12.06
CA ASN A 144 -1.87 -1.95 -11.67
C ASN A 144 -1.13 -3.28 -11.81
N LYS A 145 -1.43 -4.22 -10.90
CA LYS A 145 -1.24 -5.65 -11.14
C LYS A 145 -2.59 -6.22 -11.51
N CYS A 146 -2.78 -6.54 -12.79
CA CYS A 146 -3.98 -7.26 -13.21
C CYS A 146 -3.90 -8.68 -12.65
N VAL A 147 -4.68 -8.94 -11.60
CA VAL A 147 -5.07 -10.28 -11.20
C VAL A 147 -6.56 -10.33 -11.40
N ALA A 148 -7.05 -11.25 -12.22
CA ALA A 148 -8.48 -11.38 -12.44
C ALA A 148 -9.24 -11.74 -11.15
N HIS A 149 -8.58 -11.96 -10.01
CA HIS A 149 -9.14 -12.42 -8.72
C HIS A 149 -10.14 -13.58 -8.86
N PHE A 150 -10.03 -14.31 -9.97
CA PHE A 150 -10.97 -15.32 -10.36
C PHE A 150 -10.73 -16.53 -9.45
N PRO A 151 -11.76 -17.10 -8.82
CA PRO A 151 -11.58 -18.18 -7.85
C PRO A 151 -10.79 -19.37 -8.40
N ALA A 152 -11.03 -19.72 -9.67
CA ALA A 152 -10.42 -20.87 -10.33
C ALA A 152 -8.94 -20.67 -10.71
N TYR A 153 -8.44 -19.43 -10.77
CA TYR A 153 -7.08 -19.14 -11.29
C TYR A 153 -6.16 -18.53 -10.24
N SER A 154 -6.69 -17.69 -9.36
CA SER A 154 -5.89 -16.96 -8.36
C SER A 154 -5.92 -17.59 -6.97
N GLY A 155 -6.95 -18.37 -6.64
CA GLY A 155 -7.17 -18.84 -5.27
C GLY A 155 -7.46 -17.73 -4.25
N HIS A 156 -7.42 -16.45 -4.64
CA HIS A 156 -7.58 -15.28 -3.76
C HIS A 156 -8.91 -15.25 -2.99
N ARG A 157 -9.93 -15.97 -3.49
CA ARG A 157 -11.19 -16.20 -2.76
C ARG A 157 -10.97 -16.91 -1.41
N TRP A 158 -9.94 -17.74 -1.32
CA TRP A 158 -9.62 -18.57 -0.17
C TRP A 158 -8.54 -17.99 0.73
N TYR A 159 -8.00 -16.82 0.36
CA TYR A 159 -7.01 -16.13 1.17
C TYR A 159 -7.59 -15.76 2.52
N SER A 160 -6.82 -16.05 3.55
CA SER A 160 -6.98 -15.48 4.88
C SER A 160 -6.75 -13.96 4.87
N GLU A 161 -7.13 -13.29 5.95
CA GLU A 161 -6.85 -11.86 6.13
C GLU A 161 -5.34 -11.56 6.05
N GLU A 162 -4.50 -12.45 6.57
CA GLU A 162 -3.05 -12.30 6.54
C GLU A 162 -2.49 -12.41 5.12
N GLU A 163 -2.93 -13.38 4.32
CA GLU A 163 -2.51 -13.51 2.91
C GLU A 163 -2.93 -12.29 2.08
N TRP A 164 -4.13 -11.75 2.31
CA TRP A 164 -4.55 -10.49 1.69
C TRP A 164 -3.70 -9.30 2.11
N LYS A 165 -3.34 -9.23 3.39
CA LYS A 165 -2.45 -8.17 3.87
C LYS A 165 -1.08 -8.27 3.22
N GLN A 166 -0.52 -9.47 3.12
CA GLN A 166 0.76 -9.74 2.44
C GLN A 166 0.70 -9.35 0.96
N TRP A 167 -0.41 -9.62 0.28
CA TRP A 167 -0.65 -9.18 -1.09
C TRP A 167 -0.58 -7.66 -1.21
N PHE A 168 -1.30 -6.90 -0.37
CA PHE A 168 -1.24 -5.44 -0.39
C PHE A 168 0.14 -4.89 -0.01
N ASP A 169 0.83 -5.49 0.95
CA ASP A 169 2.20 -5.12 1.31
C ASP A 169 3.15 -5.31 0.11
N TRP A 170 3.00 -6.42 -0.63
CA TRP A 170 3.78 -6.68 -1.83
C TRP A 170 3.51 -5.69 -2.96
N LEU A 171 2.24 -5.30 -3.18
CA LEU A 171 1.90 -4.23 -4.14
C LEU A 171 2.60 -2.92 -3.76
N ALA A 172 2.61 -2.54 -2.48
CA ALA A 172 3.28 -1.33 -2.02
C ALA A 172 4.81 -1.41 -2.19
N LYS A 173 5.43 -2.54 -1.84
CA LYS A 173 6.87 -2.82 -2.04
C LYS A 173 7.29 -2.70 -3.50
N THR A 174 6.43 -3.11 -4.41
CA THR A 174 6.65 -3.05 -5.87
C THR A 174 6.13 -1.76 -6.51
N ARG A 175 5.63 -0.81 -5.72
CA ARG A 175 5.10 0.51 -6.13
C ARG A 175 3.87 0.44 -7.03
N ILE A 176 3.12 -0.65 -6.92
CA ILE A 176 1.80 -0.80 -7.53
C ILE A 176 0.81 -0.07 -6.62
N ASN A 177 0.06 0.87 -7.20
CA ASN A 177 -0.80 1.79 -6.44
C ASN A 177 -2.28 1.64 -6.80
N THR A 178 -2.61 0.61 -7.57
CA THR A 178 -3.99 0.26 -7.94
C THR A 178 -4.16 -1.26 -7.86
N CYS A 179 -5.32 -1.70 -7.38
CA CYS A 179 -5.70 -3.10 -7.33
C CYS A 179 -7.15 -3.21 -7.81
N GLU A 180 -7.38 -3.96 -8.87
CA GLU A 180 -8.72 -4.35 -9.25
C GLU A 180 -9.27 -5.33 -8.20
N VAL A 181 -10.49 -5.15 -7.72
CA VAL A 181 -11.14 -6.04 -6.75
C VAL A 181 -12.47 -6.58 -7.30
N GLY A 182 -12.56 -6.73 -8.62
CA GLY A 182 -13.73 -7.17 -9.39
C GLY A 182 -14.44 -8.39 -8.78
N TRP A 183 -13.82 -9.55 -8.92
CA TRP A 183 -14.36 -10.82 -8.40
C TRP A 183 -14.38 -10.88 -6.88
N LEU A 184 -13.49 -10.14 -6.22
CA LEU A 184 -13.51 -10.03 -4.77
C LEU A 184 -14.81 -9.40 -4.28
N ALA A 185 -15.23 -8.32 -4.91
CA ALA A 185 -16.43 -7.57 -4.55
C ALA A 185 -17.72 -8.37 -4.74
N ARG A 186 -17.78 -9.22 -5.78
CA ARG A 186 -18.89 -10.13 -6.08
C ARG A 186 -19.17 -11.07 -4.93
N TYR A 187 -18.14 -11.75 -4.44
CA TYR A 187 -18.34 -12.68 -3.35
C TYR A 187 -18.47 -11.95 -2.03
N THR A 188 -17.64 -10.95 -1.70
CA THR A 188 -17.52 -10.33 -0.35
C THR A 188 -18.60 -9.31 0.04
N GLY A 189 -19.72 -9.23 -0.68
CA GLY A 189 -20.84 -8.35 -0.33
C GLY A 189 -20.61 -6.86 -0.61
N ILE A 190 -19.51 -6.48 -1.24
CA ILE A 190 -19.21 -5.10 -1.63
C ILE A 190 -20.23 -4.60 -2.66
N GLU A 191 -20.67 -5.46 -3.59
CA GLU A 191 -21.69 -5.08 -4.56
C GLU A 191 -23.00 -4.67 -3.86
N ALA A 192 -23.42 -5.36 -2.80
CA ALA A 192 -24.61 -4.97 -2.04
C ALA A 192 -24.48 -3.56 -1.43
N LEU A 193 -23.28 -3.20 -0.94
CA LEU A 193 -23.01 -1.83 -0.48
C LEU A 193 -23.05 -0.81 -1.61
N ALA A 194 -22.60 -1.18 -2.81
CA ALA A 194 -22.71 -0.33 -3.99
C ALA A 194 -24.17 -0.11 -4.39
N ALA A 195 -25.00 -1.16 -4.43
CA ALA A 195 -26.46 -1.09 -4.65
C ALA A 195 -27.14 -0.12 -3.69
N ALA A 196 -26.78 -0.19 -2.40
CA ALA A 196 -27.38 0.61 -1.36
C ALA A 196 -27.22 2.12 -1.62
N LYS A 197 -26.13 2.55 -2.28
CA LYS A 197 -25.93 3.95 -2.69
C LYS A 197 -26.95 4.42 -3.72
N PHE A 198 -27.54 3.49 -4.46
CA PHE A 198 -28.61 3.74 -5.43
C PHE A 198 -29.98 3.36 -4.89
N GLY A 199 -30.11 3.19 -3.56
CA GLY A 199 -31.37 2.88 -2.90
C GLY A 199 -31.87 1.44 -3.14
N ILE A 200 -31.02 0.53 -3.57
CA ILE A 200 -31.34 -0.89 -3.74
C ILE A 200 -30.85 -1.63 -2.51
N LYS A 201 -31.75 -2.36 -1.85
CA LYS A 201 -31.39 -3.15 -0.66
C LYS A 201 -31.20 -4.60 -1.08
N ILE A 202 -30.00 -5.11 -0.84
CA ILE A 202 -29.64 -6.51 -1.06
C ILE A 202 -29.22 -7.08 0.28
N GLU A 203 -29.89 -8.14 0.70
CA GLU A 203 -29.55 -8.84 1.94
C GLU A 203 -28.21 -9.57 1.77
N LEU A 204 -27.36 -9.47 2.79
CA LEU A 204 -26.09 -10.18 2.82
C LEU A 204 -26.29 -11.56 3.43
N THR A 205 -25.61 -12.56 2.89
CA THR A 205 -25.43 -13.84 3.56
C THR A 205 -24.46 -13.72 4.76
N PRO A 206 -24.50 -14.61 5.76
CA PRO A 206 -23.55 -14.58 6.87
C PRO A 206 -22.07 -14.64 6.41
N TRP A 207 -21.80 -15.40 5.35
CA TRP A 207 -20.47 -15.46 4.72
C TRP A 207 -20.05 -14.08 4.18
N GLN A 208 -20.98 -13.35 3.55
CA GLN A 208 -20.72 -12.02 3.01
C GLN A 208 -20.50 -10.99 4.10
N GLU A 209 -21.27 -11.03 5.19
CA GLU A 209 -21.09 -10.14 6.33
C GLU A 209 -19.69 -10.28 6.93
N GLN A 210 -19.25 -11.52 7.18
CA GLN A 210 -17.92 -11.80 7.71
C GLN A 210 -16.81 -11.31 6.77
N ASN A 211 -16.89 -11.64 5.47
CA ASN A 211 -15.89 -11.24 4.49
C ASN A 211 -15.88 -9.73 4.26
N LEU A 212 -17.04 -9.07 4.31
CA LEU A 212 -17.13 -7.62 4.18
C LEU A 212 -16.43 -6.91 5.33
N ALA A 213 -16.58 -7.39 6.56
CA ALA A 213 -15.89 -6.85 7.72
C ALA A 213 -14.36 -6.99 7.58
N MET A 214 -13.89 -8.15 7.10
CA MET A 214 -12.48 -8.38 6.77
C MET A 214 -11.99 -7.41 5.69
N MET A 215 -12.72 -7.30 4.58
CA MET A 215 -12.35 -6.43 3.46
C MET A 215 -12.30 -4.96 3.83
N ARG A 216 -13.16 -4.48 4.74
CA ARG A 216 -13.06 -3.10 5.24
C ARG A 216 -11.71 -2.81 5.88
N ARG A 217 -11.23 -3.70 6.76
CA ARG A 217 -9.91 -3.55 7.40
C ARG A 217 -8.78 -3.60 6.37
N LEU A 218 -8.86 -4.54 5.44
CA LEU A 218 -7.87 -4.71 4.38
C LEU A 218 -7.83 -3.52 3.42
N PHE A 219 -8.96 -2.92 3.08
CA PHE A 219 -9.01 -1.72 2.23
C PHE A 219 -8.53 -0.47 2.96
N ASP A 220 -8.73 -0.38 4.27
CA ASP A 220 -8.10 0.68 5.07
C ASP A 220 -6.58 0.53 5.09
N HIS A 221 -6.07 -0.70 5.20
CA HIS A 221 -4.65 -0.99 5.06
C HIS A 221 -4.12 -0.67 3.65
N ALA A 222 -4.81 -1.12 2.60
CA ALA A 222 -4.46 -0.82 1.21
C ALA A 222 -4.41 0.71 0.97
N ARG A 223 -5.42 1.45 1.44
CA ARG A 223 -5.48 2.91 1.37
C ARG A 223 -4.34 3.57 2.13
N MET A 224 -3.99 3.07 3.31
CA MET A 224 -2.83 3.56 4.08
C MET A 224 -1.53 3.39 3.29
N CYS A 225 -1.37 2.27 2.57
CA CYS A 225 -0.23 2.00 1.69
C CYS A 225 -0.29 2.71 0.31
N GLY A 226 -1.29 3.56 0.06
CA GLY A 226 -1.45 4.28 -1.20
C GLY A 226 -2.06 3.46 -2.34
N ILE A 227 -2.69 2.32 -2.04
CA ILE A 227 -3.31 1.44 -3.03
C ILE A 227 -4.77 1.82 -3.21
N ARG A 228 -5.13 2.20 -4.43
CA ARG A 228 -6.50 2.46 -4.85
C ARG A 228 -7.16 1.16 -5.28
N CYS A 229 -8.08 0.66 -4.45
CA CYS A 229 -8.93 -0.47 -4.83
C CYS A 229 -10.11 0.02 -5.68
N TRP A 230 -10.35 -0.64 -6.81
CA TRP A 230 -11.49 -0.31 -7.68
C TRP A 230 -12.21 -1.58 -8.12
N HIS A 231 -13.52 -1.47 -8.28
CA HIS A 231 -14.39 -2.54 -8.73
C HIS A 231 -15.26 -1.99 -9.85
N GLU A 232 -15.27 -2.69 -10.97
CA GLU A 232 -16.25 -2.43 -12.03
C GLU A 232 -17.61 -2.93 -11.57
N VAL A 233 -18.59 -2.03 -11.52
CA VAL A 233 -19.98 -2.42 -11.29
C VAL A 233 -20.60 -2.83 -12.62
N THR A 234 -20.63 -4.13 -12.89
CA THR A 234 -21.25 -4.66 -14.11
C THR A 234 -22.72 -4.98 -13.87
N TRP A 235 -23.61 -4.27 -14.55
CA TRP A 235 -25.07 -4.40 -14.38
C TRP A 235 -25.73 -5.48 -15.25
N HIS A 236 -24.98 -6.12 -16.16
CA HIS A 236 -25.51 -7.15 -17.04
C HIS A 236 -24.45 -8.21 -17.43
N MET A 237 -24.55 -9.44 -16.92
CA MET A 237 -23.75 -10.62 -17.33
C MET A 237 -24.63 -11.88 -17.43
N PRO A 238 -25.21 -12.18 -18.61
CA PRO A 238 -26.27 -13.17 -18.76
C PRO A 238 -25.84 -14.64 -18.58
N TRP A 239 -24.55 -14.96 -18.53
CA TRP A 239 -24.05 -16.35 -18.49
C TRP A 239 -23.61 -16.87 -17.11
N LEU A 240 -23.67 -16.06 -16.04
CA LEU A 240 -23.21 -16.42 -14.68
C LEU A 240 -24.34 -16.73 -13.69
N ALA A 241 -25.61 -16.64 -14.10
CA ALA A 241 -26.78 -16.67 -13.23
C ALA A 241 -27.18 -18.06 -12.68
N THR A 242 -26.38 -19.11 -12.88
CA THR A 242 -26.76 -20.50 -12.56
C THR A 242 -26.04 -21.12 -11.36
N GLU A 243 -25.10 -20.43 -10.72
CA GLU A 243 -24.39 -20.94 -9.53
C GLU A 243 -24.99 -20.36 -8.22
N PRO A 244 -25.38 -21.20 -7.23
CA PRO A 244 -25.85 -20.73 -5.94
C PRO A 244 -24.81 -19.84 -5.24
N GLY A 245 -25.20 -18.63 -4.82
CA GLY A 245 -24.33 -17.68 -4.10
C GLY A 245 -23.31 -16.95 -4.97
N SER A 246 -23.39 -17.08 -6.30
CA SER A 246 -22.46 -16.42 -7.23
C SER A 246 -22.83 -14.97 -7.53
N MET A 247 -24.13 -14.63 -7.63
CA MET A 247 -24.61 -13.27 -7.84
C MET A 247 -26.01 -13.05 -7.23
N PRO A 248 -26.17 -12.17 -6.22
CA PRO A 248 -27.49 -11.79 -5.67
C PRO A 248 -28.32 -10.89 -6.60
N TYR A 249 -27.73 -10.40 -7.70
CA TYR A 249 -28.13 -9.17 -8.38
C TYR A 249 -29.07 -9.32 -9.58
N TYR A 250 -29.42 -10.55 -9.95
CA TYR A 250 -29.92 -10.82 -11.30
C TYR A 250 -31.39 -11.24 -11.32
N ASP A 251 -32.24 -10.56 -10.55
CA ASP A 251 -33.66 -10.51 -10.88
C ASP A 251 -33.92 -9.22 -11.69
N GLY A 252 -34.54 -9.35 -12.86
CA GLY A 252 -34.70 -8.25 -13.83
C GLY A 252 -35.40 -7.02 -13.27
N VAL A 253 -36.17 -7.19 -12.20
CA VAL A 253 -36.85 -6.13 -11.45
C VAL A 253 -35.85 -5.18 -10.77
N GLN A 254 -34.79 -5.71 -10.16
CA GLN A 254 -33.81 -4.91 -9.41
C GLN A 254 -32.92 -4.06 -10.34
N THR A 255 -32.61 -4.59 -11.53
CA THR A 255 -31.84 -3.84 -12.56
C THR A 255 -32.66 -2.70 -13.15
N ALA A 256 -33.95 -2.92 -13.42
CA ALA A 256 -34.86 -1.86 -13.88
C ALA A 256 -35.01 -0.76 -12.82
N GLU A 257 -35.07 -1.13 -11.54
CA GLU A 257 -35.12 -0.16 -10.44
C GLU A 257 -33.83 0.66 -10.30
N PHE A 258 -32.66 0.02 -10.47
CA PHE A 258 -31.36 0.70 -10.49
C PHE A 258 -31.31 1.78 -11.57
N LEU A 259 -31.57 1.41 -12.82
CA LEU A 259 -31.45 2.31 -13.97
C LEU A 259 -32.32 3.56 -13.79
N ARG A 260 -33.55 3.37 -13.29
CA ARG A 260 -34.47 4.46 -12.96
C ARG A 260 -33.87 5.41 -11.91
N LYS A 261 -33.37 4.89 -10.78
CA LYS A 261 -32.83 5.73 -9.68
C LYS A 261 -31.52 6.42 -10.05
N TYR A 262 -30.67 5.78 -10.85
CA TYR A 262 -29.44 6.38 -11.33
C TYR A 262 -29.72 7.60 -12.23
N GLN A 263 -30.66 7.47 -13.17
CA GLN A 263 -31.11 8.58 -14.02
C GLN A 263 -31.70 9.73 -13.19
N GLU A 264 -32.52 9.41 -12.17
CA GLU A 264 -33.08 10.41 -11.25
C GLU A 264 -31.99 11.21 -10.49
N LEU A 265 -30.85 10.58 -10.15
CA LEU A 265 -29.79 11.20 -9.35
C LEU A 265 -28.72 11.93 -10.17
N THR A 266 -28.53 11.57 -11.44
CA THR A 266 -27.39 12.03 -12.24
C THR A 266 -27.77 12.94 -13.42
N GLY A 267 -29.06 13.03 -13.76
CA GLY A 267 -29.56 13.77 -14.92
C GLY A 267 -29.38 13.01 -16.22
#